data_AF-A0A418PV48-F1
#
_entry.id   AF-A0A418PV48-F1
#
_cell.length_a   1.000
_cell.length_b   1.000
_cell.length_c   1.000
_cell.angle_alpha   90.00
_cell.angle_beta   90.00
_cell.angle_gamma   90.00
#
_symmetry.space_group_name_H-M   'P 1'
#
loop_
_entity.id
_entity.type
_entity.pdbx_description
1 polymer ?
#
loop_
_entity_poly.entity_id
_entity_poly.type
_entity_poly.pdbx_seq_one_letter_code
_entity_poly.pdbx_strand_id
1 'polypeptide(L)'
;MMPFFSYSQSLAYKTLLDGLYDKNFPVVKAEQISDLSNYQVLDAREREEFEVSHLSGAKWVGYETFDLKNVENLDRNEPVLIYCTVGARSQEIGKKLQEAGFTRVYNLYGGIIQWSNSEKPLESQGKPTRKVHTYSKTWGIWLTKGEKVN
;
A
#
# COMPACT_ATOMS: atom_id res chain seq x y z
N MET A 1 -31.73 -8.60 3.77
CA MET A 1 -30.91 -8.32 2.57
C MET A 1 -30.30 -6.94 2.76
N MET A 2 -29.08 -6.85 3.31
CA MET A 2 -28.43 -5.55 3.50
C MET A 2 -27.90 -5.05 2.14
N PRO A 3 -28.06 -3.76 1.81
CA PRO A 3 -27.61 -3.25 0.53
C PRO A 3 -26.08 -3.22 0.51
N PHE A 4 -25.49 -3.75 -0.56
CA PHE A 4 -24.10 -3.49 -0.91
C PHE A 4 -23.96 -2.01 -1.23
N PHE A 5 -23.56 -1.20 -0.25
CA PHE A 5 -23.04 0.13 -0.55
C PHE A 5 -21.73 -0.08 -1.31
N SER A 6 -21.74 0.15 -2.62
CA SER A 6 -20.51 0.33 -3.37
C SER A 6 -19.84 1.59 -2.83
N TYR A 7 -18.88 1.42 -1.94
CA TYR A 7 -18.05 2.49 -1.36
C TYR A 7 -17.11 3.03 -2.44
N SER A 8 -17.69 3.65 -3.48
CA SER A 8 -16.92 4.35 -4.49
C SER A 8 -16.20 5.52 -3.83
N GLN A 9 -14.87 5.53 -3.91
CA GLN A 9 -14.07 6.71 -3.58
C GLN A 9 -14.65 7.96 -4.24
N SER A 10 -14.45 9.12 -3.59
CA SER A 10 -14.85 10.40 -4.19
C SER A 10 -14.14 10.58 -5.54
N LEU A 11 -14.84 11.19 -6.50
CA LEU A 11 -14.28 11.47 -7.82
C LEU A 11 -12.97 12.28 -7.70
N ALA A 12 -12.93 13.23 -6.77
CA ALA A 12 -11.74 14.02 -6.48
C ALA A 12 -10.53 13.16 -6.07
N TYR A 13 -10.72 12.16 -5.19
CA TYR A 13 -9.63 11.28 -4.77
C TYR A 13 -9.15 10.40 -5.92
N LYS A 14 -10.07 9.85 -6.72
CA LYS A 14 -9.72 9.06 -7.91
C LYS A 14 -8.91 9.89 -8.90
N THR A 15 -9.37 11.09 -9.25
CA THR A 15 -8.66 11.99 -10.17
C THR A 15 -7.26 12.36 -9.66
N LEU A 16 -7.12 12.57 -8.35
CA LEU A 16 -5.82 12.82 -7.74
C LEU A 16 -4.88 11.62 -7.90
N LEU A 17 -5.33 10.41 -7.59
CA LEU A 17 -4.54 9.19 -7.73
C LEU A 17 -4.17 8.93 -9.20
N ASP A 18 -5.11 9.10 -10.12
CA ASP A 18 -4.89 8.92 -11.57
C ASP A 18 -3.82 9.89 -12.11
N GLY A 19 -3.69 11.08 -11.51
CA GLY A 19 -2.63 12.04 -11.84
C GLY A 19 -1.25 11.67 -11.26
N LEU A 20 -1.20 10.87 -10.20
CA LEU A 20 0.05 10.42 -9.57
C LEU A 20 0.62 9.15 -10.22
N TYR A 21 -0.25 8.33 -10.81
CA TYR A 21 0.13 6.98 -11.24
C TYR A 21 0.60 6.96 -12.70
N ASP A 22 1.61 6.13 -12.92
CA ASP A 22 1.99 5.71 -14.25
C ASP A 22 0.97 4.67 -14.74
N LYS A 23 0.28 4.99 -15.83
CA LYS A 23 -0.77 4.15 -16.41
C LYS A 23 -0.27 2.77 -16.85
N ASN A 24 1.04 2.63 -17.07
CA ASN A 24 1.66 1.37 -17.49
C ASN A 24 2.16 0.54 -16.30
N PHE A 25 2.21 1.10 -15.10
CA PHE A 25 2.64 0.33 -13.93
C PHE A 25 1.47 -0.53 -13.40
N PRO A 26 1.65 -1.83 -13.18
CA PRO A 26 0.57 -2.70 -12.71
C PRO A 26 0.08 -2.28 -11.32
N VAL A 27 -1.24 -2.23 -11.18
CA VAL A 27 -1.91 -1.83 -9.95
C VAL A 27 -2.96 -2.86 -9.56
N VAL A 28 -3.08 -3.13 -8.27
CA VAL A 28 -4.15 -3.97 -7.69
C VAL A 28 -4.92 -3.17 -6.64
N LYS A 29 -6.25 -3.30 -6.64
CA LYS A 29 -7.12 -2.68 -5.64
C LYS A 29 -7.35 -3.62 -4.46
N ALA A 30 -7.61 -3.06 -3.29
CA ALA A 30 -7.84 -3.81 -2.06
C ALA A 30 -8.97 -4.86 -2.21
N GLU A 31 -10.01 -4.55 -2.98
CA GLU A 31 -11.16 -5.43 -3.22
C GLU A 31 -10.79 -6.66 -4.07
N GLN A 32 -9.72 -6.57 -4.87
CA GLN A 32 -9.21 -7.66 -5.71
C GLN A 32 -8.28 -8.61 -4.94
N ILE A 33 -7.85 -8.23 -3.75
CA ILE A 33 -6.99 -9.04 -2.89
C ILE A 33 -7.89 -9.85 -1.95
N SER A 34 -7.98 -11.15 -2.22
CA SER A 34 -8.66 -12.13 -1.36
C SER A 34 -7.81 -12.56 -0.17
N ASP A 35 -6.50 -12.73 -0.40
CA ASP A 35 -5.54 -13.19 0.61
C ASP A 35 -4.17 -12.55 0.35
N LEU A 36 -3.59 -11.94 1.39
CA LEU A 36 -2.26 -11.33 1.34
C LEU A 36 -1.14 -12.37 1.29
N SER A 37 -1.37 -13.62 1.74
CA SER A 37 -0.34 -14.66 1.70
C SER A 37 0.05 -15.08 0.28
N ASN A 38 -0.73 -14.67 -0.72
CA ASN A 38 -0.42 -14.85 -2.15
C ASN A 38 0.62 -13.84 -2.67
N TYR A 39 1.07 -12.92 -1.81
CA TYR A 39 1.99 -11.84 -2.19
C TYR A 39 3.16 -11.77 -1.22
N GLN A 40 4.32 -11.39 -1.76
CA GLN A 40 5.42 -10.83 -0.98
C GLN A 40 5.11 -9.35 -0.75
N VAL A 41 4.57 -9.04 0.44
CA VAL A 41 4.06 -7.70 0.75
C VAL A 41 5.18 -6.79 1.22
N LEU A 42 5.38 -5.64 0.57
CA LEU A 42 6.42 -4.66 0.88
C LEU A 42 5.81 -3.31 1.26
N ASP A 43 6.31 -2.73 2.34
CA ASP A 43 5.97 -1.37 2.77
C ASP A 43 7.13 -0.41 2.51
N ALA A 44 6.91 0.54 1.61
CA ALA A 44 7.87 1.57 1.23
C ALA A 44 7.69 2.88 2.02
N ARG A 45 6.89 2.92 3.08
CA ARG A 45 6.77 4.11 3.95
C ARG A 45 7.99 4.26 4.85
N GLU A 46 8.10 5.39 5.53
CA GLU A 46 9.14 5.57 6.55
C GLU A 46 8.86 4.69 7.78
N ARG A 47 9.90 4.46 8.58
CA ARG A 47 9.88 3.48 9.66
C ARG A 47 8.80 3.79 10.70
N GLU A 48 8.67 5.05 11.07
CA GLU A 48 7.69 5.54 12.04
C GLU A 48 6.26 5.31 11.54
N GLU A 49 6.03 5.40 10.23
CA GLU A 49 4.73 5.13 9.62
C GLU A 49 4.37 3.64 9.67
N PHE A 50 5.35 2.77 9.44
CA PHE A 50 5.21 1.31 9.50
C PHE A 50 4.92 0.84 10.93
N GLU A 51 5.58 1.42 11.93
CA GLU A 51 5.41 1.04 13.34
C GLU A 51 4.03 1.40 13.90
N VAL A 52 3.40 2.47 13.41
CA VAL A 52 2.00 2.80 13.74
C VAL A 52 1.05 1.68 13.33
N SER A 53 1.22 1.15 12.11
CA SER A 53 0.39 0.10 11.54
C SER A 53 0.94 -0.34 10.19
N HIS A 54 0.71 -1.59 9.79
CA HIS A 54 1.02 -2.10 8.45
C HIS A 54 0.04 -3.21 8.02
N LEU A 55 0.08 -3.56 6.74
CA LEU A 55 -0.59 -4.76 6.22
C LEU A 55 0.04 -6.01 6.83
N SER A 56 -0.77 -7.06 7.01
CA SER A 56 -0.29 -8.29 7.64
C SER A 56 0.82 -8.96 6.82
N GLY A 57 1.89 -9.35 7.51
CA GLY A 57 3.07 -9.98 6.89
C GLY A 57 3.93 -9.04 6.03
N ALA A 58 3.68 -7.73 6.07
CA ALA A 58 4.46 -6.77 5.29
C ALA A 58 5.91 -6.66 5.79
N LYS A 59 6.86 -6.73 4.85
CA LYS A 59 8.27 -6.39 5.08
C LYS A 59 8.47 -4.89 4.85
N TRP A 60 8.94 -4.18 5.86
CA TRP A 60 9.37 -2.79 5.68
C TRP A 60 10.66 -2.72 4.85
N VAL A 61 10.66 -1.91 3.80
CA VAL A 61 11.82 -1.71 2.90
C VAL A 61 12.26 -0.25 2.80
N GLY A 62 11.43 0.69 3.30
CA GLY A 62 11.68 2.13 3.20
C GLY A 62 11.57 2.67 1.77
N TYR A 63 11.58 3.99 1.63
CA TYR A 63 11.64 4.67 0.33
C TYR A 63 12.99 5.37 0.13
N GLU A 64 13.32 6.33 1.01
CA GLU A 64 14.58 7.09 0.91
C GLU A 64 15.80 6.19 1.11
N THR A 65 15.70 5.21 2.01
CA THR A 65 16.78 4.25 2.32
C THR A 65 16.64 2.93 1.57
N PHE A 66 15.82 2.87 0.51
CA PHE A 66 15.61 1.64 -0.22
C PHE A 66 16.89 1.17 -0.91
N ASP A 67 17.27 -0.09 -0.66
CA ASP A 67 18.35 -0.80 -1.33
C ASP A 67 17.82 -2.17 -1.82
N LEU A 68 18.25 -2.63 -3.00
CA LEU A 68 17.87 -3.94 -3.54
C LEU A 68 18.29 -5.11 -2.64
N LYS A 69 19.33 -4.94 -1.81
CA LYS A 69 19.71 -5.92 -0.78
C LYS A 69 18.58 -6.19 0.22
N ASN A 70 17.72 -5.20 0.47
CA ASN A 70 16.57 -5.37 1.37
C ASN A 70 15.55 -6.38 0.83
N VAL A 71 15.64 -6.79 -0.44
CA VAL A 71 14.72 -7.73 -1.09
C VAL A 71 15.44 -8.90 -1.75
N GLU A 72 16.73 -9.09 -1.49
CA GLU A 72 17.54 -10.14 -2.16
C GLU A 72 17.04 -11.56 -1.88
N ASN A 73 16.40 -11.75 -0.73
CA ASN A 73 15.86 -13.03 -0.28
C ASN A 73 14.44 -13.32 -0.80
N LEU A 74 13.85 -12.40 -1.57
CA LEU A 74 12.53 -12.59 -2.17
C LEU A 74 12.64 -13.39 -3.47
N ASP A 75 11.62 -14.18 -3.76
CA ASP A 75 11.53 -14.89 -5.04
C ASP A 75 11.08 -13.91 -6.13
N ARG A 76 11.89 -13.76 -7.17
CA ARG A 76 11.62 -12.85 -8.29
C ARG A 76 10.47 -13.31 -9.19
N ASN A 77 10.09 -14.58 -9.08
CA ASN A 77 8.98 -15.16 -9.83
C ASN A 77 7.66 -15.04 -9.07
N GLU A 78 7.66 -14.85 -7.75
CA GLU A 78 6.45 -14.71 -6.94
C GLU A 78 5.89 -13.28 -6.96
N PRO A 79 4.55 -13.09 -6.80
CA PRO A 79 3.94 -11.77 -6.83
C PRO A 79 4.49 -10.90 -5.70
N VAL A 80 4.86 -9.68 -6.03
CA VAL A 80 5.19 -8.63 -5.05
C VAL A 80 4.03 -7.65 -5.01
N LEU A 81 3.49 -7.40 -3.81
CA LEU A 81 2.56 -6.32 -3.55
C LEU A 81 3.31 -5.22 -2.79
N ILE A 82 3.51 -4.06 -3.41
CA ILE A 82 4.18 -2.94 -2.76
C ILE A 82 3.21 -1.79 -2.54
N TYR A 83 3.32 -1.15 -1.38
CA TYR A 83 2.48 -0.01 -1.04
C TYR A 83 3.24 1.07 -0.29
N CYS A 84 2.70 2.28 -0.33
CA CYS A 84 3.10 3.37 0.55
C CYS A 84 1.84 4.07 1.10
N THR A 85 1.91 5.35 1.43
CA THR A 85 0.75 6.12 1.92
C THR A 85 -0.41 6.17 0.90
N VAL A 86 -0.10 6.54 -0.34
CA VAL A 86 -1.09 6.72 -1.43
C VAL A 86 -0.67 6.07 -2.76
N GLY A 87 0.45 5.35 -2.80
CA GLY A 87 0.92 4.60 -3.99
C GLY A 87 1.98 5.30 -4.85
N ALA A 88 2.33 6.57 -4.61
CA ALA A 88 3.34 7.28 -5.40
C ALA A 88 4.77 6.73 -5.19
N ARG A 89 5.26 6.77 -3.93
CA ARG A 89 6.58 6.22 -3.55
C ARG A 89 6.75 4.74 -3.91
N SER A 90 5.73 3.92 -3.65
CA SER A 90 5.77 2.48 -3.90
C SER A 90 5.82 2.13 -5.38
N GLN A 91 5.24 2.94 -6.26
CA GLN A 91 5.37 2.76 -7.71
C GLN A 91 6.82 2.89 -8.15
N GLU A 92 7.56 3.87 -7.63
CA GLU A 92 8.96 4.07 -7.99
C GLU A 92 9.84 2.91 -7.52
N ILE A 93 9.63 2.43 -6.29
CA ILE A 93 10.31 1.23 -5.81
C ILE A 93 9.89 0.00 -6.64
N GLY A 94 8.61 -0.10 -6.98
CA GLY A 94 8.10 -1.17 -7.84
C GLY A 94 8.77 -1.22 -9.21
N LYS A 95 9.07 -0.06 -9.82
CA LYS A 95 9.87 0.02 -11.06
C LYS A 95 11.29 -0.48 -10.87
N LYS A 96 11.96 -0.08 -9.78
CA LYS A 96 13.30 -0.61 -9.42
C LYS A 96 13.29 -2.13 -9.26
N LEU A 97 12.22 -2.69 -8.69
CA LEU A 97 12.05 -4.15 -8.58
C LEU A 97 11.88 -4.81 -9.95
N GLN A 98 11.07 -4.24 -10.85
CA GLN A 98 10.94 -4.75 -12.21
C GLN A 98 12.27 -4.73 -12.97
N GLU A 99 13.04 -3.63 -12.86
CA GLU A 99 14.39 -3.52 -13.43
C GLU A 99 15.36 -4.54 -12.84
N ALA A 100 15.21 -4.86 -11.55
CA ALA A 100 15.93 -5.92 -10.88
C ALA A 100 15.42 -7.33 -11.21
N GLY A 101 14.49 -7.50 -12.15
CA GLY A 101 14.04 -8.80 -12.66
C GLY A 101 12.90 -9.44 -11.88
N PHE A 102 12.21 -8.71 -11.00
CA PHE A 102 10.93 -9.18 -10.45
C PHE A 102 9.86 -9.14 -11.54
N THR A 103 9.26 -10.31 -11.82
CA THR A 103 8.39 -10.48 -12.99
C THR A 103 6.94 -10.06 -12.74
N ARG A 104 6.50 -10.05 -11.49
CA ARG A 104 5.12 -9.78 -11.07
C ARG A 104 5.08 -8.77 -9.92
N VAL A 105 5.20 -7.48 -10.23
CA VAL A 105 5.17 -6.39 -9.23
C VAL A 105 3.90 -5.56 -9.38
N TYR A 106 3.16 -5.41 -8.28
CA TYR A 106 1.90 -4.67 -8.24
C TYR A 106 1.95 -3.56 -7.19
N ASN A 107 1.56 -2.35 -7.57
CA ASN A 107 1.34 -1.25 -6.64
C ASN A 107 -0.07 -1.37 -6.03
N LEU A 108 -0.20 -1.20 -4.71
CA LEU A 108 -1.51 -1.15 -4.07
C LEU A 108 -2.20 0.19 -4.37
N TYR A 109 -3.32 0.14 -5.08
CA TYR A 109 -4.10 1.33 -5.43
C TYR A 109 -4.54 2.11 -4.18
N GLY A 110 -4.18 3.39 -4.14
CA GLY A 110 -4.43 4.31 -3.03
C GLY A 110 -3.66 4.03 -1.74
N GLY A 111 -2.68 3.11 -1.78
CA GLY A 111 -1.82 2.79 -0.64
C GLY A 111 -2.57 2.35 0.62
N ILE A 112 -1.93 2.52 1.78
CA ILE A 112 -2.52 2.16 3.08
C ILE A 112 -3.76 2.98 3.42
N ILE A 113 -3.86 4.22 2.92
CA ILE A 113 -5.05 5.05 3.12
C ILE A 113 -6.27 4.38 2.48
N GLN A 114 -6.16 3.97 1.21
CA GLN A 114 -7.27 3.31 0.57
C GLN A 114 -7.54 1.91 1.13
N TRP A 115 -6.49 1.16 1.50
CA TRP A 115 -6.65 -0.11 2.19
C TRP A 115 -7.53 0.01 3.44
N SER A 116 -7.25 1.02 4.28
CA SER A 116 -8.04 1.31 5.47
C SER A 116 -9.46 1.81 5.15
N ASN A 117 -9.62 2.65 4.12
CA ASN A 117 -10.93 3.08 3.63
C ASN A 117 -11.80 1.92 3.11
N SER A 118 -11.18 0.85 2.63
CA SER A 118 -11.83 -0.40 2.25
C SER A 118 -12.05 -1.35 3.45
N GLU A 119 -11.80 -0.88 4.68
CA GLU A 119 -11.98 -1.60 5.96
C GLU A 119 -11.20 -2.92 6.03
N LYS A 120 -10.10 -3.01 5.29
CA LYS A 120 -9.22 -4.16 5.34
C LYS A 120 -8.36 -4.14 6.60
N PRO A 121 -7.95 -5.32 7.11
CA PRO A 121 -7.23 -5.41 8.37
C PRO A 121 -5.85 -4.76 8.28
N LEU A 122 -5.47 -4.08 9.36
CA LEU A 122 -4.13 -3.59 9.63
C LEU A 122 -3.66 -4.16 10.97
N GLU A 123 -2.36 -4.31 11.13
CA GLU A 123 -1.75 -4.76 12.37
C GLU A 123 -0.67 -3.81 12.87
N SER A 124 -0.47 -3.79 14.17
CA SER A 124 0.70 -3.20 14.82
C SER A 124 1.10 -4.13 15.95
N GLN A 125 2.37 -4.52 15.99
CA GLN A 125 2.91 -5.46 16.99
C GLN A 125 2.09 -6.77 17.08
N GLY A 126 1.66 -7.29 15.94
CA GLY A 126 0.87 -8.54 15.84
C GLY A 126 -0.59 -8.42 16.32
N LYS A 127 -1.09 -7.20 16.57
CA LYS A 127 -2.49 -6.97 16.99
C LYS A 127 -3.25 -6.16 15.95
N PRO A 128 -4.53 -6.47 15.71
CA PRO A 128 -5.38 -5.64 14.85
C PRO A 128 -5.43 -4.19 15.34
N THR A 129 -5.35 -3.24 14.41
CA THR A 129 -5.46 -1.81 14.67
C THR A 129 -6.23 -1.11 13.56
N ARG A 130 -6.79 0.06 13.87
CA ARG A 130 -7.37 0.97 12.88
C ARG A 130 -6.52 2.22 12.67
N LYS A 131 -5.42 2.36 13.42
CA LYS A 131 -4.51 3.48 13.29
C LYS A 131 -3.86 3.49 11.92
N VAL A 132 -3.73 4.67 11.33
CA VAL A 132 -3.05 4.87 10.05
C VAL A 132 -2.22 6.13 10.16
N HIS A 133 -0.90 5.98 9.99
CA HIS A 133 -0.02 7.14 9.81
C HIS A 133 -0.24 7.73 8.42
N THR A 134 -0.67 8.99 8.34
CA THR A 134 -1.10 9.59 7.06
C THR A 134 -0.02 10.35 6.32
N TYR A 135 1.25 10.26 6.76
CA TYR A 135 2.43 11.00 6.26
C TYR A 135 2.35 12.52 6.46
N SER A 136 1.24 13.14 6.10
CA SER A 136 0.99 14.56 6.30
C SER A 136 -0.50 14.83 6.55
N LYS A 137 -0.79 15.99 7.14
CA LYS A 137 -2.18 16.45 7.34
C LYS A 137 -2.96 16.50 6.03
N THR A 138 -2.30 16.88 4.94
CA THR A 138 -2.88 16.96 3.59
C THR A 138 -3.30 15.60 3.07
N TRP A 139 -2.47 14.56 3.21
CA TRP A 139 -2.88 13.22 2.83
C TRP A 139 -3.94 12.65 3.76
N GLY A 140 -3.88 13.01 5.04
CA GLY A 140 -4.86 12.59 6.02
C GLY A 140 -6.30 13.03 5.71
N ILE A 141 -6.55 14.04 4.86
CA ILE A 141 -7.93 14.42 4.48
C ILE A 141 -8.65 13.31 3.70
N TRP A 142 -7.88 12.42 3.06
CA TRP A 142 -8.39 11.31 2.25
C TRP A 142 -8.62 10.03 3.05
N LEU A 143 -8.18 9.98 4.32
CA LEU A 143 -8.52 8.91 5.24
C LEU A 143 -9.93 9.14 5.79
N THR A 144 -10.88 8.33 5.31
CA THR A 144 -12.30 8.39 5.67
C THR A 144 -12.71 7.30 6.65
N LYS A 145 -11.95 6.18 6.68
CA LYS A 145 -12.11 5.12 7.67
C LYS A 145 -10.74 4.80 8.28
N GLY A 146 -10.70 4.67 9.60
CA GLY A 146 -9.47 4.50 10.37
C GLY A 146 -9.22 5.65 11.35
N GLU A 147 -8.25 5.46 12.22
CA GLU A 147 -7.81 6.41 13.23
C GLU A 147 -6.54 7.11 12.73
N LYS A 148 -6.65 8.40 12.41
CA LYS A 148 -5.52 9.17 11.89
C LYS A 148 -4.42 9.34 12.94
N VAL A 149 -3.19 9.03 12.54
CA VAL A 149 -1.96 9.36 13.26
C VAL A 149 -1.09 10.22 12.34
N ASN A 150 -0.41 11.21 12.91
CA ASN A 150 0.57 12.09 12.23
C ASN A 150 1.84 12.19 13.07
#